data_AF-N9E078-F1
#
_entry.id   AF-N9E078-F1
#
_cell.length_a   1.000
_cell.length_b   1.000
_cell.length_c   1.000
_cell.angle_alpha   90.00
_cell.angle_beta   90.00
_cell.angle_gamma   90.00
#
_symmetry.space_group_name_H-M   'P 1'
#
loop_
_entity.id
_entity.type
_entity.pdbx_description
1 polymer ?
#
loop_
_entity_poly.entity_id
_entity_poly.type
_entity_poly.pdbx_seq_one_letter_code
_entity_poly.pdbx_strand_id
1 'polypeptide(L)'
;MTGIYEYLYLPEKLEIKCPCCVGKANFEFARIAKITLKKDVRYFQQHADFEYERFQDSCGAYWHAAFYYPNLSIPIEQIQYLPKGYDATIWHARHSKLSHGGVVCELCDYRRKHLLNWPNDAYYTVTYKQQILWAFHHEAALDLYHYLNEKLRDHKEYRHSFFLLHIPTIFKQKKARLHVTQQLKKLLL
;
A
#
# COMPACT_ATOMS: atom_id res chain seq x y z
N MET A 1 8.40 19.84 0.57
CA MET A 1 8.92 18.66 -0.15
C MET A 1 8.82 17.45 0.78
N THR A 2 7.73 16.68 0.66
CA THR A 2 7.40 15.48 1.47
C THR A 2 7.59 14.19 0.67
N GLY A 3 8.18 14.24 -0.53
CA GLY A 3 8.28 13.07 -1.42
C GLY A 3 9.02 11.86 -0.85
N ILE A 4 9.86 12.02 0.17
CA ILE A 4 10.52 10.90 0.88
C ILE A 4 9.55 10.18 1.82
N TYR A 5 8.60 10.91 2.41
CA TYR A 5 7.58 10.37 3.31
C TYR A 5 6.53 9.54 2.54
N GLU A 6 6.33 9.81 1.25
CA GLU A 6 5.11 9.37 0.55
C GLU A 6 5.19 7.96 -0.07
N TYR A 7 6.36 7.52 -0.58
CA TYR A 7 6.38 6.31 -1.43
C TYR A 7 7.54 5.32 -1.21
N LEU A 8 8.65 5.75 -0.62
CA LEU A 8 9.85 4.90 -0.51
C LEU A 8 9.73 3.74 0.49
N TYR A 9 8.69 3.74 1.34
CA TYR A 9 8.56 2.83 2.47
C TYR A 9 7.18 2.17 2.58
N LEU A 10 6.39 2.17 1.50
CA LEU A 10 5.09 1.50 1.54
C LEU A 10 5.29 -0.01 1.71
N PRO A 11 4.77 -0.63 2.79
CA PRO A 11 4.78 -2.07 2.94
C PRO A 11 3.88 -2.75 1.90
N GLU A 12 3.97 -4.08 1.78
CA GLU A 12 3.15 -4.84 0.83
C GLU A 12 1.65 -4.78 1.12
N LYS A 13 1.30 -4.54 2.39
CA LYS A 13 -0.06 -4.46 2.89
C LYS A 13 -0.29 -3.16 3.62
N LEU A 14 -1.42 -2.52 3.36
CA LEU A 14 -1.85 -1.26 3.97
C LEU A 14 -3.24 -1.43 4.57
N GLU A 15 -3.54 -0.66 5.60
CA GLU A 15 -4.91 -0.46 6.07
C GLU A 15 -5.45 0.85 5.50
N ILE A 16 -6.47 0.74 4.64
CA ILE A 16 -7.10 1.86 3.95
C ILE A 16 -8.55 2.03 4.39
N LYS A 17 -9.15 3.17 4.06
CA LYS A 17 -10.59 3.37 4.13
C LYS A 17 -11.25 2.56 3.03
N CYS A 18 -12.24 1.75 3.39
CA CYS A 18 -13.04 1.01 2.44
C CYS A 18 -13.73 1.98 1.47
N PRO A 19 -13.60 1.80 0.14
CA PRO A 19 -14.33 2.62 -0.84
C PRO A 19 -15.86 2.52 -0.72
N CYS A 20 -16.38 1.46 -0.09
CA CYS A 20 -17.82 1.23 0.07
C CYS A 20 -18.36 1.75 1.40
N CYS A 21 -17.78 1.34 2.54
CA CYS A 21 -18.31 1.67 3.87
C CYS A 21 -17.48 2.69 4.66
N VAL A 22 -16.34 3.16 4.11
CA VAL A 22 -15.37 4.06 4.77
C VAL A 22 -14.67 3.46 6.01
N GLY A 23 -15.14 2.31 6.51
CA GLY A 23 -14.51 1.55 7.58
C GLY A 23 -13.14 0.97 7.17
N LYS A 24 -12.48 0.29 8.12
CA LYS A 24 -11.15 -0.27 7.89
C LYS A 24 -11.19 -1.38 6.84
N ALA A 25 -10.27 -1.35 5.88
CA ALA A 25 -10.09 -2.39 4.88
C ALA A 25 -8.61 -2.69 4.67
N ASN A 26 -8.31 -3.94 4.32
CA ASN A 26 -6.97 -4.38 3.98
C ASN A 26 -6.74 -4.18 2.49
N PHE A 27 -5.69 -3.44 2.15
CA PHE A 27 -5.18 -3.31 0.80
C PHE A 27 -3.88 -4.12 0.67
N GLU A 28 -3.75 -4.87 -0.41
CA GLU A 28 -2.50 -5.57 -0.75
C GLU A 28 -2.12 -5.21 -2.19
N PHE A 29 -0.86 -4.82 -2.38
CA PHE A 29 -0.37 -4.46 -3.71
C PHE A 29 -0.42 -5.65 -4.66
N ALA A 30 -0.78 -5.37 -5.91
CA ALA A 30 -0.67 -6.34 -6.98
C ALA A 30 0.81 -6.67 -7.23
N ARG A 31 1.08 -7.95 -7.49
CA ARG A 31 2.40 -8.41 -7.93
C ARG A 31 2.44 -8.38 -9.44
N ILE A 32 3.55 -7.89 -9.99
CA ILE A 32 3.75 -7.75 -11.44
C ILE A 32 4.83 -8.70 -11.92
N ALA A 33 4.55 -9.37 -13.04
CA ALA A 33 5.51 -10.15 -13.80
C ALA A 33 5.61 -9.60 -15.23
N LYS A 34 6.84 -9.51 -15.76
CA LYS A 34 7.06 -9.18 -17.17
C LYS A 34 6.84 -10.43 -18.01
N ILE A 35 5.96 -10.34 -19.01
CA ILE A 35 5.74 -11.42 -19.96
C ILE A 35 6.82 -11.31 -21.05
N THR A 36 7.72 -12.29 -21.07
CA THR A 36 8.91 -12.30 -21.95
C THR A 36 8.60 -12.89 -23.34
N LEU A 37 7.82 -13.97 -23.39
CA LEU A 37 7.51 -14.67 -24.64
C LEU A 37 6.13 -14.26 -25.15
N LYS A 38 6.06 -13.83 -26.41
CA LYS A 38 4.81 -13.40 -27.06
C LYS A 38 3.71 -14.48 -27.06
N LYS A 39 4.09 -15.76 -27.11
CA LYS A 39 3.14 -16.88 -27.07
C LYS A 39 2.38 -16.98 -25.75
N ASP A 40 2.95 -16.48 -24.65
CA ASP A 40 2.36 -16.57 -23.31
C ASP A 40 1.38 -15.42 -23.04
N VAL A 41 1.40 -14.35 -23.84
CA VAL A 41 0.52 -13.18 -23.69
C VAL A 41 -0.95 -13.58 -23.68
N ARG A 42 -1.36 -14.49 -24.59
CA ARG A 42 -2.76 -14.92 -24.70
C ARG A 42 -3.24 -15.62 -23.42
N TYR A 43 -2.37 -16.37 -22.75
CA TYR A 43 -2.72 -17.03 -21.49
C TYR A 43 -3.09 -15.99 -20.43
N PHE A 44 -2.22 -14.99 -20.19
CA PHE A 44 -2.45 -13.96 -19.18
C PHE A 44 -3.62 -13.02 -19.52
N GLN A 45 -3.96 -12.85 -20.80
CA GLN A 45 -5.14 -12.09 -21.22
C GLN A 45 -6.46 -12.81 -20.93
N GLN A 46 -6.46 -14.14 -20.88
CA GLN A 46 -7.67 -14.96 -20.78
C GLN A 46 -7.89 -15.55 -19.39
N HIS A 47 -6.84 -15.68 -18.59
CA HIS A 47 -6.89 -16.31 -17.28
C HIS A 47 -7.51 -15.38 -16.23
N ALA A 48 -8.50 -15.87 -15.48
CA ALA A 48 -9.31 -15.06 -14.58
C ALA A 48 -8.54 -14.42 -13.41
N ASP A 49 -7.51 -15.11 -12.90
CA ASP A 49 -6.70 -14.62 -11.77
C ASP A 49 -5.67 -13.55 -12.13
N PHE A 50 -5.47 -13.27 -13.43
CA PHE A 50 -4.49 -12.31 -13.89
C PHE A 50 -5.15 -11.12 -14.59
N GLU A 51 -4.45 -10.00 -14.60
CA GLU A 51 -4.78 -8.85 -15.43
C GLU A 51 -3.60 -8.51 -16.32
N TYR A 52 -3.88 -8.26 -17.59
CA TYR A 52 -2.86 -7.97 -18.57
C TYR A 52 -2.84 -6.48 -18.87
N GLU A 53 -1.63 -5.91 -18.89
CA GLU A 53 -1.41 -4.54 -19.36
C GLU A 53 -0.17 -4.47 -20.25
N ARG A 54 -0.14 -3.48 -21.14
CA ARG A 54 1.01 -3.19 -21.99
C ARG A 54 1.57 -1.83 -21.62
N PHE A 55 2.82 -1.81 -21.21
CA PHE A 55 3.54 -0.59 -20.85
C PHE A 55 4.49 -0.16 -21.95
N GLN A 56 4.75 1.14 -22.03
CA GLN A 56 5.81 1.71 -22.84
C GLN A 56 6.96 2.15 -21.92
N ASP A 57 8.19 1.84 -22.28
CA ASP A 57 9.37 2.33 -21.57
C ASP A 57 9.80 3.72 -22.05
N SER A 58 10.79 4.30 -21.37
CA SER A 58 11.33 5.63 -21.69
C SER A 58 11.96 5.74 -23.07
N CYS A 59 12.34 4.62 -23.68
CA CYS A 59 12.90 4.56 -25.02
C CYS A 59 11.84 4.31 -26.10
N GLY A 60 10.56 4.25 -25.71
CA GLY A 60 9.43 4.04 -26.60
C GLY A 60 9.12 2.58 -26.91
N ALA A 61 9.90 1.62 -26.38
CA ALA A 61 9.66 0.20 -26.58
C ALA A 61 8.54 -0.29 -25.66
N TYR A 62 7.77 -1.25 -26.15
CA TYR A 62 6.65 -1.82 -25.40
C TYR A 62 7.06 -3.11 -24.70
N TRP A 63 6.51 -3.32 -23.51
CA TRP A 63 6.59 -4.59 -22.81
C TRP A 63 5.23 -5.00 -22.24
N HIS A 64 5.06 -6.30 -22.11
CA HIS A 64 3.83 -6.95 -21.66
C HIS A 64 3.95 -7.26 -20.16
N ALA A 65 2.90 -6.99 -19.40
CA ALA A 65 2.83 -7.26 -17.97
C ALA A 65 1.63 -8.12 -17.63
N ALA A 66 1.80 -8.98 -16.64
CA ALA A 66 0.72 -9.63 -15.92
C ALA A 66 0.71 -9.13 -14.47
N PHE A 67 -0.48 -8.81 -13.98
CA PHE A 67 -0.75 -8.49 -12.58
C PHE A 67 -1.46 -9.65 -11.91
N TYR A 68 -1.00 -9.99 -10.72
CA TYR A 68 -1.59 -10.97 -9.82
C TYR A 68 -1.98 -10.28 -8.52
N TYR A 69 -3.18 -10.56 -8.01
CA TYR A 69 -3.75 -9.91 -6.84
C TYR A 69 -3.86 -10.92 -5.68
N PRO A 70 -2.86 -11.01 -4.78
CA PRO A 70 -2.77 -12.13 -3.82
C PRO A 70 -3.98 -12.27 -2.89
N ASN A 71 -4.64 -11.15 -2.56
CA ASN A 71 -5.82 -11.12 -1.71
C ASN A 71 -7.15 -11.25 -2.47
N LEU A 72 -7.14 -11.36 -3.80
CA LEU A 72 -8.35 -11.51 -4.63
C LEU A 72 -8.35 -12.82 -5.44
N SER A 73 -7.18 -13.36 -5.73
CA SER A 73 -6.98 -14.55 -6.56
C SER A 73 -6.70 -15.80 -5.71
N ILE A 74 -6.75 -16.98 -6.34
CA ILE A 74 -6.22 -18.21 -5.71
C ILE A 74 -4.69 -18.13 -5.57
N PRO A 75 -4.08 -18.84 -4.59
CA PRO A 75 -2.63 -18.89 -4.45
C PRO A 75 -1.95 -19.30 -5.75
N ILE A 76 -0.85 -18.63 -6.09
CA ILE A 76 -0.21 -18.80 -7.39
C ILE A 76 0.29 -20.22 -7.63
N GLU A 77 0.67 -20.93 -6.56
CA GLU A 77 1.09 -22.32 -6.57
C GLU A 77 -0.04 -23.28 -6.96
N GLN A 78 -1.30 -22.85 -6.83
CA GLN A 78 -2.49 -23.62 -7.18
C GLN A 78 -3.02 -23.30 -8.58
N ILE A 79 -2.47 -22.28 -9.26
CA ILE A 79 -2.87 -21.92 -10.61
C ILE A 79 -2.38 -22.98 -11.60
N GLN A 80 -3.32 -23.60 -12.32
CA GLN A 80 -3.01 -24.65 -13.27
C GLN A 80 -2.50 -24.09 -14.60
N TYR A 81 -1.66 -24.88 -15.28
CA TYR A 81 -1.16 -24.60 -16.63
C TYR A 81 -0.40 -23.27 -16.76
N LEU A 82 0.22 -22.80 -15.68
CA LEU A 82 1.05 -21.61 -15.71
C LEU A 82 2.20 -21.78 -16.73
N PRO A 83 2.46 -20.79 -17.60
CA PRO A 83 3.56 -20.89 -18.55
C PRO A 83 4.90 -21.15 -17.86
N LYS A 84 5.79 -21.90 -18.52
CA LYS A 84 7.10 -22.26 -17.97
C LYS A 84 7.91 -20.99 -17.66
N GLY A 85 8.42 -20.90 -16.43
CA GLY A 85 9.23 -19.78 -15.97
C GLY A 85 8.46 -18.68 -15.22
N TYR A 86 7.17 -18.87 -14.94
CA TYR A 86 6.34 -17.91 -14.21
C TYR A 86 6.00 -18.34 -12.77
N ASP A 87 6.83 -19.14 -12.11
CA ASP A 87 6.59 -19.59 -10.73
C ASP A 87 6.47 -18.44 -9.71
N ALA A 88 6.13 -18.76 -8.46
CA ALA A 88 5.87 -17.78 -7.40
C ALA A 88 7.00 -16.74 -7.19
N THR A 89 8.25 -17.04 -7.56
CA THR A 89 9.42 -16.21 -7.27
C THR A 89 9.56 -14.99 -8.18
N ILE A 90 8.94 -15.01 -9.36
CA ILE A 90 9.10 -13.94 -10.35
C ILE A 90 8.10 -12.78 -10.16
N TRP A 91 7.17 -12.93 -9.21
CA TRP A 91 6.09 -11.98 -8.96
C TRP A 91 6.52 -11.00 -7.89
N HIS A 92 6.77 -9.76 -8.29
CA HIS A 92 7.29 -8.74 -7.39
C HIS A 92 6.26 -7.63 -7.19
N ALA A 93 6.19 -7.07 -5.99
CA ALA A 93 5.39 -5.88 -5.75
C ALA A 93 6.22 -4.63 -6.05
N ARG A 94 5.74 -3.77 -6.96
CA ARG A 94 6.34 -2.46 -7.27
C ARG A 94 5.50 -1.36 -6.63
N HIS A 95 5.52 -1.33 -5.30
CA HIS A 95 4.58 -0.58 -4.43
C HIS A 95 4.30 0.87 -4.85
N SER A 96 5.28 1.62 -5.35
CA SER A 96 5.08 3.07 -5.61
C SER A 96 4.69 3.45 -7.03
N LYS A 97 5.01 2.64 -8.05
CA LYS A 97 4.93 3.10 -9.45
C LYS A 97 3.60 2.83 -10.12
N LEU A 98 2.83 1.88 -9.61
CA LEU A 98 1.63 1.41 -10.29
C LEU A 98 0.36 1.60 -9.47
N SER A 99 0.45 1.70 -8.14
CA SER A 99 -0.72 1.85 -7.23
C SER A 99 -1.82 0.79 -7.40
N HIS A 100 -1.60 -0.27 -8.18
CA HIS A 100 -2.58 -1.35 -8.36
C HIS A 100 -2.54 -2.29 -7.15
N GLY A 101 -3.71 -2.70 -6.69
CA GLY A 101 -3.85 -3.71 -5.65
C GLY A 101 -5.27 -4.18 -5.46
N GLY A 102 -5.47 -5.08 -4.51
CA GLY A 102 -6.79 -5.56 -4.12
C GLY A 102 -7.19 -5.00 -2.76
N VAL A 103 -8.48 -4.74 -2.57
CA VAL A 103 -9.07 -4.32 -1.30
C VAL A 103 -10.00 -5.42 -0.82
N VAL A 104 -9.84 -5.79 0.46
CA VAL A 104 -10.73 -6.69 1.18
C VAL A 104 -11.19 -5.97 2.46
N CYS A 105 -12.49 -5.76 2.58
CA CYS A 105 -13.10 -5.20 3.78
C CYS A 105 -13.96 -6.25 4.48
N GLU A 106 -13.62 -6.53 5.73
CA GLU A 106 -14.35 -7.50 6.56
C GLU A 106 -15.66 -6.94 7.13
N LEU A 107 -15.87 -5.62 7.08
CA LEU A 107 -17.05 -4.97 7.63
C LEU A 107 -18.26 -4.97 6.68
N CYS A 108 -18.02 -4.99 5.37
CA CYS A 108 -19.08 -4.92 4.35
C CYS A 108 -18.88 -5.93 3.21
N ASP A 109 -17.99 -6.90 3.40
CA ASP A 109 -17.62 -7.92 2.41
C ASP A 109 -17.15 -7.37 1.06
N TYR A 110 -16.70 -6.10 1.03
CA TYR A 110 -16.20 -5.48 -0.18
C TYR A 110 -14.86 -6.10 -0.58
N ARG A 111 -14.85 -6.80 -1.72
CA ARG A 111 -13.66 -7.44 -2.29
C ARG A 111 -13.49 -7.09 -3.76
N ARG A 112 -12.61 -6.13 -4.08
CA ARG A 112 -12.39 -5.65 -5.46
C ARG A 112 -10.97 -5.15 -5.69
N LYS A 113 -10.56 -5.12 -6.96
CA LYS A 113 -9.38 -4.40 -7.43
C LYS A 113 -9.54 -2.91 -7.16
N HIS A 114 -8.44 -2.24 -6.85
CA HIS A 114 -8.41 -0.84 -6.46
C HIS A 114 -7.13 -0.16 -6.92
N LEU A 115 -7.26 1.07 -7.40
CA LEU A 115 -6.14 1.95 -7.68
C LEU A 115 -5.90 2.84 -6.45
N LEU A 116 -4.80 2.59 -5.75
CA LEU A 116 -4.43 3.27 -4.51
C LEU A 116 -4.19 4.77 -4.75
N ASN A 117 -4.99 5.60 -4.07
CA ASN A 117 -4.82 7.04 -3.99
C ASN A 117 -4.15 7.38 -2.65
N TRP A 118 -2.85 7.11 -2.54
CA TRP A 118 -2.09 7.40 -1.32
C TRP A 118 -1.68 8.88 -1.26
N PRO A 119 -1.79 9.55 -0.10
CA PRO A 119 -2.23 9.05 1.21
C PRO A 119 -3.72 9.27 1.52
N ASN A 120 -4.53 9.69 0.55
CA ASN A 120 -5.95 9.99 0.78
C ASN A 120 -6.76 8.76 1.23
N ASP A 121 -6.37 7.58 0.74
CA ASP A 121 -6.98 6.31 1.10
C ASP A 121 -6.58 5.80 2.49
N ALA A 122 -5.56 6.36 3.14
CA ALA A 122 -5.07 5.86 4.43
C ALA A 122 -6.17 5.83 5.50
N TYR A 123 -6.30 4.71 6.22
CA TYR A 123 -7.27 4.60 7.30
C TYR A 123 -6.87 5.44 8.52
N TYR A 124 -5.64 5.26 9.02
CA TYR A 124 -5.11 6.07 10.10
C TYR A 124 -4.61 7.39 9.53
N THR A 125 -5.50 8.38 9.54
CA THR A 125 -5.19 9.69 9.00
C THR A 125 -5.74 10.78 9.91
N VAL A 126 -4.95 11.84 10.08
CA VAL A 126 -5.20 12.97 10.97
C VAL A 126 -4.84 14.25 10.24
N THR A 127 -5.73 15.25 10.31
CA THR A 127 -5.50 16.55 9.68
C THR A 127 -5.17 17.61 10.72
N TYR A 128 -4.14 18.41 10.46
CA TYR A 128 -3.81 19.59 11.26
C TYR A 128 -3.34 20.73 10.34
N LYS A 129 -3.98 21.89 10.43
CA LYS A 129 -3.69 23.07 9.58
C LYS A 129 -3.58 22.70 8.09
N GLN A 130 -4.58 22.00 7.56
CA GLN A 130 -4.66 21.54 6.16
C GLN A 130 -3.58 20.55 5.73
N GLN A 131 -2.72 20.09 6.63
CA GLN A 131 -1.76 19.02 6.35
C GLN A 131 -2.27 17.70 6.90
N ILE A 132 -2.00 16.63 6.17
CA ILE A 132 -2.40 15.27 6.52
C ILE A 132 -1.20 14.52 7.09
N LEU A 133 -1.39 13.90 8.23
CA LEU A 133 -0.50 12.91 8.83
C LEU A 133 -1.18 11.55 8.75
N TRP A 134 -0.46 10.52 8.36
CA TRP A 134 -1.03 9.20 8.16
C TRP A 134 -0.08 8.10 8.64
N ALA A 135 -0.59 6.88 8.78
CA ALA A 135 0.22 5.68 9.02
C ALA A 135 -0.27 4.51 8.14
N PHE A 136 0.63 3.55 7.88
CA PHE A 136 0.37 2.43 6.95
C PHE A 136 -0.66 1.43 7.47
N HIS A 137 -0.56 1.08 8.75
CA HIS A 137 -1.35 0.08 9.45
C HIS A 137 -1.33 0.39 10.96
N HIS A 138 -2.10 -0.38 11.72
CA HIS A 138 -2.31 -0.19 13.15
C HIS A 138 -1.02 -0.02 13.96
N GLU A 139 -0.03 -0.90 13.78
CA GLU A 139 1.24 -0.85 14.52
C GLU A 139 2.06 0.40 14.19
N ALA A 140 2.07 0.83 12.92
CA ALA A 140 2.72 2.08 12.54
C ALA A 140 2.01 3.30 13.13
N ALA A 141 0.67 3.24 13.26
CA ALA A 141 -0.13 4.28 13.91
C ALA A 141 0.12 4.33 15.43
N LEU A 142 0.32 3.18 16.08
CA LEU A 142 0.72 3.08 17.48
C LEU A 142 2.10 3.68 17.72
N ASP A 143 3.09 3.29 16.91
CA ASP A 143 4.45 3.86 16.98
C ASP A 143 4.41 5.37 16.79
N LEU A 144 3.62 5.86 15.82
CA LEU A 144 3.40 7.29 15.59
C LEU A 144 2.80 8.00 16.81
N TYR A 145 1.79 7.39 17.44
CA TYR A 145 1.15 7.94 18.64
C TYR A 145 2.14 8.05 19.81
N HIS A 146 2.90 6.98 20.10
CA HIS A 146 3.88 6.95 21.18
C HIS A 146 5.01 7.95 20.92
N TYR A 147 5.57 7.96 19.71
CA TYR A 147 6.62 8.89 19.31
C TYR A 147 6.23 10.36 19.49
N LEU A 148 4.99 10.74 19.11
CA LEU A 148 4.51 12.11 19.28
C LEU A 148 4.20 12.47 20.74
N ASN A 149 3.90 11.49 21.57
CA ASN A 149 3.61 11.68 22.99
C ASN A 149 4.88 11.83 23.84
N GLU A 150 5.99 11.23 23.42
CA GLU A 150 7.26 11.29 24.13
C GLU A 150 7.93 12.67 24.12
N LYS A 151 8.79 12.89 25.12
CA LYS A 151 9.58 14.13 25.27
C LYS A 151 10.89 14.06 24.49
N LEU A 152 11.63 12.96 24.64
CA LEU A 152 12.98 12.78 24.09
C LEU A 152 12.97 12.38 22.61
N ARG A 153 11.91 11.69 22.14
CA ARG A 153 11.63 11.42 20.72
C ARG A 153 12.78 10.73 19.99
N ASP A 154 13.34 9.69 20.60
CA ASP A 154 14.30 8.84 19.92
C ASP A 154 13.57 7.85 19.00
N HIS A 155 13.50 8.21 17.72
CA HIS A 155 12.88 7.36 16.70
C HIS A 155 13.51 5.96 16.60
N LYS A 156 14.75 5.75 17.06
CA LYS A 156 15.46 4.47 16.97
C LYS A 156 14.88 3.38 17.86
N GLU A 157 14.12 3.74 18.88
CA GLU A 157 13.48 2.78 19.79
C GLU A 157 12.25 2.11 19.18
N TYR A 158 11.80 2.57 18.00
CA TYR A 158 10.58 2.12 17.35
C TYR A 158 10.86 1.23 16.14
N ARG A 159 9.95 0.28 15.90
CA ARG A 159 10.00 -0.62 14.74
C ARG A 159 9.97 0.16 13.43
N HIS A 160 9.17 1.22 13.38
CA HIS A 160 9.01 2.08 12.20
C HIS A 160 9.90 3.33 12.25
N SER A 161 11.11 3.23 12.83
CA SER A 161 12.05 4.34 13.04
C SER A 161 12.28 5.22 11.79
N PHE A 162 12.49 4.62 10.62
CA PHE A 162 12.66 5.34 9.35
C PHE A 162 11.43 6.14 8.95
N PHE A 163 10.23 5.59 9.11
CA PHE A 163 8.99 6.30 8.86
C PHE A 163 8.83 7.50 9.82
N LEU A 164 9.15 7.32 11.10
CA LEU A 164 9.06 8.37 12.12
C LEU A 164 10.06 9.52 11.87
N LEU A 165 11.24 9.22 11.32
CA LEU A 165 12.25 10.22 10.96
C LEU A 165 11.67 11.29 10.03
N HIS A 166 10.86 10.86 9.06
CA HIS A 166 10.32 11.72 7.99
C HIS A 166 9.02 12.44 8.33
N ILE A 167 8.52 12.31 9.57
CA ILE A 167 7.33 13.06 10.01
C ILE A 167 7.58 14.57 9.86
N PRO A 168 6.67 15.31 9.19
CA PRO A 168 6.80 16.75 9.02
C PRO A 168 6.88 17.50 10.35
N THR A 169 7.75 18.51 10.42
CA THR A 169 8.06 19.26 11.64
C THR A 169 6.84 19.94 12.26
N ILE A 170 5.83 20.31 11.47
CA ILE A 170 4.59 20.91 11.94
C ILE A 170 3.86 20.01 12.95
N PHE A 171 3.84 18.69 12.73
CA PHE A 171 3.19 17.72 13.62
C PHE A 171 4.00 17.47 14.89
N LYS A 172 5.30 17.78 14.88
CA LYS A 172 6.20 17.66 16.04
C LYS A 172 6.08 18.85 17.02
N GLN A 173 5.34 19.90 16.67
CA GLN A 173 5.13 21.07 17.52
C GLN A 173 4.18 20.77 18.69
N LYS A 174 4.45 21.32 19.88
CA LYS A 174 3.69 21.03 21.12
C LYS A 174 2.16 21.12 20.96
N LYS A 175 1.67 22.18 20.32
CA LYS A 175 0.22 22.39 20.07
C LYS A 175 -0.36 21.37 19.09
N ALA A 176 0.38 21.07 18.02
CA ALA A 176 -0.02 20.08 17.02
C ALA A 176 -0.11 18.68 17.65
N ARG A 177 0.90 18.29 18.45
CA ARG A 177 0.95 16.98 19.11
C ARG A 177 -0.29 16.69 19.93
N LEU A 178 -0.71 17.63 20.79
CA LEU A 178 -1.90 17.44 21.64
C LEU A 178 -3.14 17.13 20.80
N HIS A 179 -3.35 17.89 19.72
CA HIS A 179 -4.47 17.66 18.81
C HIS A 179 -4.35 16.33 18.06
N VAL A 180 -3.15 16.05 17.53
CA VAL A 180 -2.88 14.88 16.70
C VAL A 180 -2.97 13.58 17.50
N THR A 181 -2.38 13.52 18.69
CA THR A 181 -2.40 12.30 19.52
C THR A 181 -3.79 11.99 20.04
N GLN A 182 -4.61 13.01 20.34
CA GLN A 182 -6.02 12.80 20.68
C GLN A 182 -6.82 12.19 19.54
N GLN A 183 -6.60 12.63 18.30
CA GLN A 183 -7.27 12.06 17.14
C GLN A 183 -6.75 10.65 16.80
N LEU A 184 -5.43 10.43 16.85
CA LEU A 184 -4.84 9.10 16.66
C LEU A 184 -5.38 8.11 17.68
N LYS A 185 -5.47 8.49 18.96
CA LYS A 185 -6.01 7.63 20.01
C LYS A 185 -7.44 7.16 19.68
N LYS A 186 -8.29 8.00 19.08
CA LYS A 186 -9.64 7.59 18.68
C LYS A 186 -9.67 6.58 17.53
N LEU A 187 -8.67 6.59 16.66
CA LEU A 187 -8.55 5.65 15.55
C LEU A 187 -7.92 4.32 15.95
N LEU A 188 -7.25 4.29 17.11
CA LEU A 188 -6.55 3.13 17.68
C LEU A 188 -7.38 2.37 18.73
N LEU A 189 -8.56 2.89 19.09
CA LEU A 189 -9.53 2.27 20.01
C LEU A 189 -10.58 1.50 19.21
#